data_AF-A0A816LYE9-F1
#
_entry.id   AF-A0A816LYE9-F1
#
_cell.length_a   1.000
_cell.length_b   1.000
_cell.length_c   1.000
_cell.angle_alpha   90.00
_cell.angle_beta   90.00
_cell.angle_gamma   90.00
#
_symmetry.space_group_name_H-M   'P 1'
#
loop_
_entity.id
_entity.type
_entity.pdbx_description
1 polymer ?
#
loop_
_entity_poly.entity_id
_entity_poly.type
_entity_poly.pdbx_seq_one_letter_code
_entity_poly.pdbx_strand_id
1 'polypeptide(L)' 'MSSNNSSSSSSSTTATNSNTDSAYESSLDQLRSLLPDSNAKGMSDYDVVRSATDYIQTLMKDTGNSNSSD' A
#
# COMPACT_ATOMS: atom_id res chain seq x y z
N MET A 1 -34.84 40.72 -24.81
CA MET A 1 -33.49 40.12 -24.96
C MET A 1 -33.29 39.22 -23.76
N SER A 2 -33.43 37.91 -23.95
CA SER A 2 -33.47 36.94 -22.85
C SER A 2 -32.13 36.27 -22.63
N SER A 3 -31.72 36.30 -21.37
CA SER A 3 -30.95 35.29 -20.64
C SER A 3 -29.52 35.03 -21.08
N ASN A 4 -28.57 35.50 -20.28
CA ASN A 4 -27.25 34.89 -20.19
C ASN A 4 -26.89 34.66 -18.72
N ASN A 5 -27.47 33.61 -18.12
CA ASN A 5 -27.01 33.06 -16.85
C ASN A 5 -26.09 31.88 -17.16
N SER A 6 -24.80 32.18 -17.36
CA SER A 6 -23.76 31.17 -17.53
C SER A 6 -23.18 30.84 -16.15
N SER A 7 -23.92 30.10 -15.35
CA SER A 7 -23.36 29.40 -14.19
C SER A 7 -22.64 28.14 -14.69
N SER A 8 -21.37 28.30 -15.06
CA SER A 8 -20.46 27.18 -15.26
C SER A 8 -20.18 26.54 -13.89
N SER A 9 -21.02 25.59 -13.50
CA SER A 9 -20.70 24.63 -12.45
C SER A 9 -19.63 23.68 -13.01
N SER A 10 -18.38 24.13 -12.98
CA SER A 10 -17.24 23.25 -13.15
C SER A 10 -17.03 22.54 -11.82
N SER A 11 -17.71 21.40 -11.67
CA SER A 11 -17.40 20.42 -10.63
C SER A 11 -15.93 20.04 -10.71
N SER A 12 -15.13 20.58 -9.81
CA SER A 12 -13.76 20.12 -9.54
C SER A 12 -13.74 19.43 -8.18
N THR A 13 -14.45 18.31 -8.06
CA THR A 13 -14.20 17.35 -6.98
C THR A 13 -12.98 16.52 -7.36
N THR A 14 -11.78 17.10 -7.24
CA THR A 14 -10.53 16.32 -7.33
C THR A 14 -9.45 16.98 -6.46
N ALA A 15 -9.72 17.07 -5.16
CA ALA A 15 -8.75 17.55 -4.18
C ALA A 15 -8.74 16.69 -2.90
N THR A 16 -9.13 15.41 -3.01
CA THR A 16 -9.27 14.50 -1.86
C THR A 16 -8.42 13.24 -1.96
N ASN A 17 -7.64 13.02 -3.03
CA ASN A 17 -6.91 11.76 -3.25
C ASN A 17 -5.39 11.83 -3.04
N SER A 18 -4.77 13.01 -3.02
CA SER A 18 -3.30 13.11 -2.96
C SER A 18 -2.70 12.58 -1.65
N ASN A 19 -3.45 12.68 -0.55
CA ASN A 19 -2.99 12.21 0.76
C ASN A 19 -3.10 10.69 0.92
N THR A 20 -4.10 10.05 0.31
CA THR A 20 -4.26 8.59 0.40
C THR A 20 -3.22 7.85 -0.41
N ASP A 21 -2.89 8.37 -1.59
CA ASP A 21 -1.88 7.77 -2.47
C ASP A 21 -0.48 7.87 -1.84
N SER A 22 -0.18 9.02 -1.20
CA SER A 22 1.10 9.22 -0.50
C SER A 22 1.27 8.31 0.73
N ALA A 23 0.19 8.06 1.47
CA ALA A 23 0.23 7.17 2.63
C ALA A 23 0.35 5.70 2.21
N TYR A 24 -0.29 5.32 1.09
CA TYR A 24 -0.22 3.99 0.51
C TYR A 24 1.20 3.64 0.06
N GLU A 25 1.83 4.50 -0.74
CA GLU A 25 3.21 4.30 -1.21
C GLU A 25 4.21 4.24 -0.05
N SER A 26 4.06 5.11 0.95
CA SER A 26 4.90 5.10 2.16
C SER A 26 4.79 3.77 2.93
N SER A 27 3.58 3.23 3.03
CA SER A 27 3.34 1.94 3.70
C SER A 27 3.94 0.77 2.91
N LEU A 28 3.86 0.82 1.58
CA LEU A 28 4.51 -0.17 0.72
C LEU A 28 6.03 -0.12 0.83
N ASP A 29 6.64 1.06 0.85
CA ASP A 29 8.09 1.20 1.02
C ASP A 29 8.58 0.67 2.37
N GLN A 30 7.81 0.92 3.44
CA GLN A 30 8.09 0.30 4.74
C GLN A 30 8.00 -1.23 4.66
N LEU A 31 6.97 -1.77 4.00
CA LEU A 31 6.81 -3.21 3.82
C LEU A 31 7.97 -3.82 3.03
N ARG A 32 8.41 -3.17 1.95
CA ARG A 32 9.58 -3.54 1.15
C ARG A 32 10.85 -3.58 2.01
N SER A 33 11.03 -2.64 2.92
CA SER A 33 12.22 -2.57 3.80
C SER A 33 12.31 -3.70 4.83
N LEU A 34 11.17 -4.30 5.18
CA LEU A 34 11.08 -5.40 6.15
C LEU A 34 11.27 -6.78 5.50
N LEU A 35 11.21 -6.87 4.17
CA LEU A 35 11.43 -8.11 3.46
C LEU A 35 12.91 -8.48 3.45
N PRO A 36 13.26 -9.76 3.69
CA PRO A 36 14.64 -10.23 3.67
C PRO A 36 15.27 -10.14 2.27
N ASP A 37 14.46 -10.20 1.21
CA ASP A 37 14.91 -9.97 -0.16
C ASP A 37 15.00 -8.47 -0.45
N SER A 38 16.20 -7.92 -0.29
CA SER A 38 16.53 -6.50 -0.53
C SER A 38 16.39 -6.04 -1.99
N ASN A 39 15.86 -6.88 -2.88
CA ASN A 39 15.61 -6.58 -4.30
C ASN A 39 14.18 -6.11 -4.57
N ALA A 40 13.50 -5.54 -3.58
CA ALA A 40 12.16 -4.98 -3.73
C ALA A 40 12.08 -3.77 -4.69
N LYS A 41 13.23 -3.27 -5.19
CA LYS A 41 13.30 -2.17 -6.13
C LYS A 41 12.87 -2.64 -7.53
N GLY A 42 11.60 -2.46 -7.85
CA GLY A 42 10.99 -2.87 -9.12
C GLY A 42 10.01 -4.05 -8.99
N MET A 43 9.74 -4.54 -7.78
CA MET A 43 8.62 -5.45 -7.54
C MET A 43 7.28 -4.73 -7.68
N SER A 44 6.28 -5.44 -8.21
CA SER A 44 4.91 -4.94 -8.21
C SER A 44 4.37 -4.90 -6.77
N ASP A 45 3.40 -4.03 -6.49
CA ASP A 45 2.81 -3.92 -5.16
C ASP A 45 2.16 -5.24 -4.71
N TYR A 46 1.60 -5.99 -5.66
CA TYR A 46 1.09 -7.33 -5.42
C TYR A 46 2.19 -8.29 -4.94
N ASP A 47 3.35 -8.28 -5.59
CA ASP A 47 4.48 -9.15 -5.21
C ASP A 47 5.04 -8.77 -3.84
N VAL A 48 5.08 -7.48 -3.52
CA VAL A 48 5.49 -6.99 -2.19
C VAL A 48 4.55 -7.53 -1.11
N VAL A 49 3.24 -7.36 -1.28
CA VAL A 49 2.23 -7.81 -0.30
C VAL A 49 2.25 -9.33 -0.17
N ARG A 50 2.37 -10.06 -1.28
CA ARG A 50 2.49 -11.52 -1.28
C ARG A 50 3.72 -11.99 -0.53
N SER A 51 4.89 -11.43 -0.86
CA SER A 51 6.16 -11.78 -0.21
C SER A 51 6.13 -11.48 1.29
N ALA A 52 5.49 -10.37 1.69
CA ALA A 52 5.31 -10.04 3.10
C ALA A 52 4.41 -11.04 3.81
N THR A 53 3.34 -11.47 3.16
CA THR A 53 2.43 -12.49 3.71
C THR A 53 3.15 -13.83 3.89
N ASP A 54 3.95 -14.25 2.92
CA ASP A 54 4.73 -15.49 2.98
C ASP A 54 5.81 -15.41 4.07
N TYR A 55 6.47 -14.25 4.21
CA TYR A 55 7.45 -14.01 5.25
C TYR A 55 6.82 -14.05 6.66
N ILE A 56 5.67 -13.42 6.85
CA ILE A 56 4.93 -13.47 8.14
C ILE A 56 4.53 -14.92 8.46
N GLN A 57 4.04 -15.69 7.48
CA GLN A 57 3.72 -17.11 7.69
C GLN A 57 4.94 -17.92 8.12
N THR A 58 6.10 -17.65 7.53
CA THR A 58 7.37 -18.29 7.90
C THR A 58 7.73 -17.96 9.34
N LEU A 59 7.71 -16.68 9.72
CA LEU A 59 7.97 -16.23 11.09
C LEU A 59 7.01 -16.85 12.11
N MET A 60 5.72 -16.93 11.78
CA MET A 60 4.72 -17.57 12.64
C MET A 60 4.98 -19.06 12.83
N LYS A 61 5.40 -19.76 11.77
CA LYS A 61 5.75 -21.18 11.82
C LYS A 61 6.99 -21.40 12.69
N ASP A 62 8.02 -20.59 12.52
CA ASP A 62 9.27 -20.68 13.28
C ASP A 62 9.04 -20.37 14.77
N THR A 63 8.20 -19.37 15.06
CA THR A 63 7.79 -19.02 16.42
C THR A 63 6.94 -20.13 17.05
N GLY A 64 5.99 -20.71 16.31
CA GLY A 64 5.15 -21.80 16.79
C GLY A 64 5.91 -23.11 17.03
N ASN A 65 6.94 -23.39 16.22
CA ASN A 65 7.78 -24.57 16.37
C ASN A 65 8.74 -24.49 17.57
N SER A 66 9.07 -23.27 18.00
CA SER A 66 9.97 -23.01 19.16
C SER A 66 9.33 -23.32 20.52
N ASN A 67 8.01 -23.55 20.59
CA ASN A 67 7.27 -23.87 21.82
C ASN A 67 7.02 -25.38 22.04
N SER A 68 7.68 -26.25 21.27
CA SER A 68 7.49 -27.71 21.35
C SER A 68 8.70 -28.49 21.88
N SER A 69 9.59 -27.81 22.60
CA SER A 69 10.74 -28.44 23.27
C SER A 69 10.90 -27.89 24.69
N ASP A 70 10.01 -28.30 25.59
CA ASP A 70 10.34 -28.65 26.99
C ASP A 70 9.24 -29.57 27.55
#